data_AF-A0A5Y1WBP8-F1
#
_entry.id   AF-A0A5Y1WBP8-F1
#
_cell.length_a   1.000
_cell.length_b   1.000
_cell.length_c   1.000
_cell.angle_alpha   90.00
_cell.angle_beta   90.00
_cell.angle_gamma   90.00
#
_symmetry.space_group_name_H-M   'P 1'
#
loop_
_entity.id
_entity.type
_entity.pdbx_description
1 polymer ?
#
loop_
_entity_poly.entity_id
_entity_poly.type
_entity_poly.pdbx_seq_one_letter_code
_entity_poly.pdbx_strand_id
1 'polypeptide(L)' 'MLEAAPKLSGWIVSEEDQECPTCGNEAPEYLKECPWCGSQKCDLCDMGDDTACMNCEGE' A
#
# COMPACT_ATOMS: atom_id res chain seq x y z
N MET A 1 23.44 23.72 6.39
CA MET A 1 22.62 22.75 7.14
C MET A 1 21.50 22.41 6.18
N LEU A 2 21.55 21.23 5.55
CA LEU A 2 20.56 20.81 4.56
C LEU A 2 19.22 20.70 5.29
N GLU A 3 18.28 21.58 4.96
CA GLU A 3 17.04 21.72 5.70
C GLU A 3 16.17 20.49 5.48
N ALA A 4 15.74 19.90 6.60
CA ALA A 4 14.81 18.78 6.62
C ALA A 4 13.52 19.18 5.90
N ALA A 5 13.09 18.34 4.95
CA ALA A 5 11.83 18.49 4.24
C ALA A 5 10.69 18.82 5.21
N PRO A 6 9.77 19.75 4.85
CA PRO A 6 8.65 20.08 5.70
C PRO A 6 7.86 18.80 5.97
N LYS A 7 7.80 18.40 7.24
CA LYS A 7 6.88 17.39 7.74
C LYS A 7 5.50 18.00 7.63
N LEU A 8 4.91 17.86 6.46
CA LEU A 8 3.58 18.35 6.17
C LEU A 8 2.61 17.56 7.04
N SER A 9 2.27 18.20 8.15
CA SER A 9 1.07 18.00 8.92
C SER A 9 -0.13 17.85 7.99
N GLY A 10 -0.73 16.66 7.94
CA GLY A 10 -2.09 16.47 7.42
C GLY A 10 -2.25 16.32 5.90
N TRP A 11 -1.45 15.47 5.25
CA TRP A 11 -1.87 14.93 3.95
C TRP A 11 -3.03 13.96 4.21
N ILE A 12 -4.25 14.45 3.98
CA ILE A 12 -5.33 13.57 3.55
C ILE A 12 -4.79 12.99 2.24
N VAL A 13 -4.21 11.79 2.29
CA VAL A 13 -3.97 11.01 1.08
C VAL A 13 -5.38 10.76 0.54
N SER A 14 -5.81 11.58 -0.42
CA SER A 14 -7.05 11.38 -1.15
C SER A 14 -7.08 9.92 -1.60
N GLU A 15 -8.22 9.24 -1.46
CA GLU A 15 -8.39 7.84 -1.89
C GLU A 15 -7.92 7.60 -3.34
N GLU A 16 -7.84 8.66 -4.15
CA GLU A 16 -7.36 8.68 -5.54
C GLU A 16 -5.82 8.75 -5.73
N ASP A 17 -5.02 8.97 -4.68
CA ASP A 17 -3.55 9.16 -4.76
C ASP A 17 -2.78 8.14 -3.89
N GLN A 18 -3.42 7.04 -3.51
CA GLN A 18 -2.78 6.02 -2.66
C GLN A 18 -1.92 5.07 -3.52
N GLU A 19 -0.62 5.29 -3.62
CA GLU A 19 0.28 4.30 -4.21
C GLU A 19 0.35 3.03 -3.34
N CYS A 20 0.22 1.85 -3.94
CA CYS A 20 0.39 0.59 -3.23
C CYS A 20 1.85 0.43 -2.76
N PRO A 21 2.12 0.36 -1.45
CA PRO A 21 3.48 0.31 -0.92
C PRO A 21 4.21 -1.01 -1.22
N THR A 22 3.49 -2.04 -1.69
CA THR A 22 4.06 -3.35 -2.03
C THR A 22 4.51 -3.44 -3.48
N CYS A 23 3.75 -2.89 -4.44
CA CYS A 23 4.04 -3.02 -5.86
C CYS A 23 4.23 -1.71 -6.62
N GLY A 24 3.97 -0.56 -5.98
CA GLY A 24 4.02 0.75 -6.63
C GLY A 24 2.84 1.05 -7.55
N ASN A 25 1.70 0.37 -7.38
CA ASN A 25 0.49 0.71 -8.15
C ASN A 25 -0.01 2.08 -7.72
N GLU A 26 0.12 3.10 -8.59
CA GLU A 26 -0.20 4.49 -8.31
C GLU A 26 -1.71 4.76 -8.17
N ALA A 27 -2.58 3.87 -8.68
CA ALA A 27 -4.03 4.00 -8.62
C ALA A 27 -4.72 2.64 -8.38
N PRO A 28 -4.59 2.06 -7.17
CA PRO A 28 -5.28 0.83 -6.82
C PRO A 28 -6.78 1.07 -6.62
N GLU A 29 -7.62 0.10 -6.99
CA GLU A 29 -9.06 0.20 -6.73
C GLU A 29 -9.35 0.15 -5.22
N TYR A 30 -8.51 -0.57 -4.47
CA TYR A 30 -8.53 -0.58 -3.02
C TYR A 30 -7.14 -0.85 -2.45
N LEU A 31 -6.93 -0.40 -1.21
CA LEU A 31 -5.85 -0.90 -0.35
C LEU A 31 -6.46 -1.54 0.89
N LYS A 32 -6.03 -2.77 1.19
CA LYS A 32 -6.44 -3.50 2.39
C LYS A 32 -5.23 -4.11 3.09
N GLU A 33 -5.37 -4.40 4.38
CA GLU A 33 -4.34 -5.12 5.13
C GLU A 33 -4.46 -6.63 4.86
N CYS A 34 -3.34 -7.31 4.63
CA CYS A 34 -3.29 -8.76 4.52
C CYS A 34 -3.52 -9.40 5.91
N PRO A 35 -4.52 -10.28 6.08
CA PRO A 35 -4.82 -10.90 7.38
C PRO A 35 -3.73 -11.88 7.86
N TRP A 36 -2.82 -12.31 6.97
CA TRP A 36 -1.77 -13.28 7.31
C TRP A 36 -0.46 -12.62 7.73
N CYS A 37 -0.02 -11.58 7.02
CA CYS A 37 1.28 -10.94 7.25
C CYS A 37 1.18 -9.48 7.71
N GLY A 38 -0.02 -8.89 7.75
CA GLY A 38 -0.23 -7.49 8.16
C GLY A 38 0.27 -6.45 7.15
N SER A 39 0.70 -6.86 5.96
CA SER A 39 1.16 -5.93 4.91
C SER A 39 -0.01 -5.30 4.15
N GLN A 40 0.12 -4.04 3.77
CA GLN A 40 -0.88 -3.35 2.95
C GLN A 40 -0.80 -3.84 1.50
N LYS A 41 -1.91 -4.26 0.90
CA LYS A 41 -1.99 -4.83 -0.46
C LYS A 41 -3.11 -4.18 -1.26
N CYS A 42 -2.87 -3.99 -2.56
CA CYS A 42 -3.90 -3.56 -3.51
C CYS A 42 -4.62 -4.73 -4.19
N ASP A 43 -5.61 -4.43 -5.03
CA ASP A 43 -6.33 -5.38 -5.88
C ASP A 43 -5.40 -6.26 -6.74
N LEU A 44 -4.30 -5.71 -7.25
CA LEU A 44 -3.29 -6.47 -8.00
C LEU A 44 -2.44 -7.37 -7.09
N CYS A 45 -2.09 -6.90 -5.90
CA CYS A 45 -1.29 -7.67 -4.93
C CYS A 45 -2.09 -8.75 -4.20
N ASP A 46 -3.41 -8.67 -4.28
CA ASP A 46 -4.36 -9.61 -3.68
C ASP A 46 -4.42 -10.95 -4.41
N MET A 47 -3.85 -11.03 -5.62
CA MET A 47 -3.81 -12.24 -6.45
C MET A 47 -5.19 -12.87 -6.72
N GLY A 48 -6.28 -12.13 -6.49
CA GLY A 48 -7.66 -12.60 -6.61
C GLY A 48 -8.10 -13.59 -5.51
N ASP A 49 -7.31 -13.77 -4.45
CA ASP A 49 -7.60 -14.72 -3.37
C ASP A 49 -8.33 -14.06 -2.17
N ASP A 50 -8.35 -12.73 -2.11
CA ASP A 50 -8.82 -11.90 -1.00
C ASP A 50 -8.06 -12.08 0.33
N THR A 51 -7.51 -13.26 0.57
CA THR A 51 -6.79 -13.62 1.80
C THR A 51 -5.28 -13.61 1.58
N ALA A 52 -4.77 -14.25 0.54
CA ALA A 52 -3.34 -14.26 0.23
C ALA A 52 -2.85 -12.91 -0.33
N CYS A 53 -1.53 -12.71 -0.35
CA CYS A 53 -0.91 -11.55 -0.98
C CYS A 53 0.50 -11.87 -1.46
N MET A 54 1.02 -11.04 -2.36
CA MET A 54 2.39 -11.18 -2.89
C MET A 54 3.48 -11.26 -1.80
N ASN A 55 3.28 -10.64 -0.64
CA ASN A 55 4.25 -10.68 0.45
C ASN A 55 4.23 -12.00 1.25
N CYS A 56 3.24 -12.88 1.03
CA CYS A 56 3.14 -14.19 1.70
C CYS A 56 3.82 -15.31 0.92
N GLU A 57 3.99 -15.19 -0.41
CA GLU A 57 4.58 -16.25 -1.26
C GLU A 57 6.13 -16.29 -1.22
N GLY A 58 6.73 -15.72 -0.17
CA GLY A 58 8.18 -15.61 0.01
C GLY A 58 8.78 -16.46 1.14
N GLU A 59 7.99 -17.29 1.83
CA GLU A 59 8.47 -18.18 2.91
C GLU A 59 8.45 -19.67 2.52
#